data_AF-A0A523UG35-F1
#
_entry.id   AF-A0A523UG35-F1
#
_cell.length_a   1.000
_cell.length_b   1.000
_cell.length_c   1.000
_cell.angle_alpha   90.00
_cell.angle_beta   90.00
_cell.angle_gamma   90.00
#
_symmetry.space_group_name_H-M   'P 1'
#
loop_
_entity.id
_entity.type
_entity.pdbx_description
1 polymer ?
#
loop_
_entity_poly.entity_id
_entity_poly.type
_entity_poly.pdbx_seq_one_letter_code
_entity_poly.pdbx_strand_id
1 'polypeptide(L)' 'MMKIGVIADTHGDLVGWQKVIEEIFSDVDMIIHAGDLFNYGPRNPMPEGFAPGELVEE' A
#
# COMPACT_ATOMS: atom_id res chain seq x y z
N MET A 1 18.07 -10.74 12.12
CA MET A 1 17.83 -11.24 10.75
C MET A 1 16.96 -10.19 10.09
N MET A 2 17.30 -9.71 8.89
CA MET A 2 16.52 -8.67 8.22
C MET A 2 15.19 -9.25 7.70
N LYS A 3 14.08 -8.56 7.94
CA LYS A 3 12.74 -8.89 7.42
C LYS A 3 12.37 -7.93 6.31
N ILE A 4 11.95 -8.46 5.16
CA ILE A 4 11.52 -7.68 4.01
C ILE A 4 10.06 -7.98 3.73
N GLY A 5 9.22 -6.95 3.71
CA GLY A 5 7.83 -6.99 3.27
C GLY A 5 7.76 -6.68 1.78
N VAL A 6 6.97 -7.45 1.03
CA VAL A 6 6.72 -7.20 -0.39
C VAL A 6 5.22 -7.06 -0.59
N ILE A 7 4.80 -5.96 -1.18
CA ILE A 7 3.39 -5.63 -1.43
C ILE A 7 3.25 -5.01 -2.83
N ALA A 8 2.07 -5.10 -3.42
CA ALA A 8 1.73 -4.54 -4.73
C ALA A 8 0.25 -4.13 -4.73
N ASP A 9 -0.20 -3.52 -5.83
CA ASP A 9 -1.63 -3.29 -6.12
C ASP A 9 -2.35 -2.43 -5.06
N THR A 10 -1.64 -1.50 -4.41
CA THR A 10 -2.24 -0.58 -3.43
C THR A 10 -3.25 0.36 -4.07
N HIS A 11 -3.09 0.73 -5.34
CA HIS A 11 -4.10 1.45 -6.12
C HIS A 11 -4.64 2.75 -5.47
N GLY A 12 -3.80 3.42 -4.67
CA GLY A 12 -4.16 4.64 -3.92
C GLY A 12 -4.96 4.38 -2.63
N ASP A 13 -5.13 3.13 -2.22
CA ASP A 13 -5.86 2.74 -1.00
C ASP A 13 -5.02 2.99 0.27
N LEU A 14 -5.15 4.18 0.85
CA LEU A 14 -4.46 4.56 2.08
C LEU A 14 -4.89 3.69 3.26
N VAL A 15 -6.17 3.38 3.36
CA VAL A 15 -6.71 2.58 4.47
C VAL A 15 -6.18 1.14 4.38
N GLY A 16 -6.13 0.57 3.17
CA GLY A 16 -5.51 -0.73 2.93
C GLY A 16 -4.02 -0.74 3.26
N TRP A 17 -3.29 0.30 2.83
CA TRP A 17 -1.86 0.47 3.14
C TRP A 17 -1.60 0.48 4.65
N GLN A 18 -2.25 1.38 5.41
CA GLN A 18 -2.06 1.52 6.85
C GLN A 18 -2.34 0.21 7.60
N LYS A 19 -3.40 -0.50 7.23
CA LYS A 19 -3.72 -1.81 7.83
C LYS A 19 -2.60 -2.83 7.62
N VAL A 20 -2.02 -2.91 6.42
CA VAL A 20 -0.90 -3.83 6.17
C VAL A 20 0.32 -3.43 6.99
N ILE A 21 0.64 -2.13 7.07
CA ILE A 21 1.75 -1.64 7.88
C ILE A 21 1.57 -2.02 9.35
N GLU A 22 0.38 -1.79 9.91
CA GLU A 22 0.10 -2.04 11.32
C GLU A 22 -0.02 -3.52 11.68
N GLU A 23 -0.72 -4.32 10.86
CA GLU A 23 -1.10 -5.68 11.22
C GLU A 23 -0.12 -6.74 10.70
N ILE A 24 0.56 -6.49 9.58
CA ILE A 24 1.36 -7.49 8.87
C ILE A 24 2.84 -7.10 8.84
N PHE A 25 3.14 -5.83 8.58
CA PHE A 25 4.51 -5.32 8.39
C PHE A 25 5.05 -4.58 9.61
N SER A 26 4.43 -4.73 10.78
CA SER A 26 4.82 -4.01 12.01
C SER A 26 6.23 -4.34 12.51
N ASP A 27 6.82 -5.45 12.07
CA ASP A 27 8.18 -5.85 12.42
C ASP A 27 9.12 -6.03 11.21
N VAL A 28 8.71 -5.50 10.05
CA VAL A 28 9.50 -5.51 8.82
C VAL A 28 10.53 -4.37 8.83
N ASP A 29 11.77 -4.67 8.42
CA ASP A 29 12.86 -3.68 8.37
C ASP A 29 12.86 -2.89 7.04
N MET A 30 12.25 -3.44 5.98
CA MET A 30 12.21 -2.85 4.65
C MET A 30 10.97 -3.29 3.87
N ILE A 31 10.32 -2.35 3.19
CA ILE A 31 9.20 -2.64 2.30
C ILE A 31 9.63 -2.44 0.85
N ILE A 32 9.29 -3.40 0.00
CA ILE A 32 9.39 -3.30 -1.45
C ILE A 32 7.98 -3.28 -2.02
N HIS A 33 7.62 -2.15 -2.63
CA HIS A 33 6.36 -2.03 -3.35
C HIS A 33 6.56 -2.39 -4.84
N ALA A 34 5.87 -3.42 -5.33
CA ALA A 34 6.13 -4.05 -6.62
C ALA A 34 5.33 -3.47 -7.80
N GLY A 35 4.51 -2.45 -7.59
CA GLY A 35 3.82 -1.73 -8.66
C GLY A 35 2.36 -1.42 -8.34
N ASP A 36 1.73 -0.62 -9.20
CA ASP A 36 0.32 -0.21 -9.07
C ASP A 36 0.01 0.53 -7.77
N LEU A 37 0.86 1.51 -7.45
CA LEU A 37 0.79 2.26 -6.19
C LEU A 37 -0.38 3.26 -6.13
N PHE A 38 -0.66 4.01 -7.21
CA PHE A 38 -1.62 5.13 -7.18
C PHE A 38 -2.83 5.00 -8.12
N ASN A 39 -2.65 4.42 -9.30
CA ASN A 39 -3.71 4.34 -10.29
C ASN A 39 -4.55 3.09 -10.04
N TYR A 40 -5.82 3.23 -9.67
CA TYR A 40 -6.73 2.08 -9.47
C TYR A 40 -7.05 1.34 -10.78
N GLY A 41 -6.87 1.97 -11.94
CA GLY A 41 -7.03 1.33 -13.24
C GLY A 41 -8.48 1.31 -13.75
N PRO A 42 -8.67 1.27 -15.08
CA PRO A 42 -9.97 1.54 -15.72
C PRO A 42 -11.04 0.44 -15.52
N ARG A 43 -10.65 -0.72 -14.99
CA ARG A 43 -11.54 -1.88 -14.79
C ARG A 43 -11.86 -2.14 -13.32
N ASN A 44 -11.22 -1.43 -12.40
CA ASN A 44 -11.39 -1.67 -10.98
C ASN A 44 -12.33 -0.62 -10.37
N PRO A 45 -13.12 -1.00 -9.36
CA PRO A 45 -13.81 -0.01 -8.54
C PRO A 45 -12.77 0.86 -7.83
N MET A 46 -13.14 2.12 -7.59
CA MET A 46 -12.34 3.02 -6.76
C MET A 46 -12.26 2.44 -5.33
N PRO A 47 -11.06 2.30 -4.74
CA PRO A 47 -10.92 1.86 -3.36
C PRO A 47 -11.68 2.78 -2.39
N GLU A 48 -12.20 2.21 -1.30
CA GLU A 48 -12.89 2.99 -0.27
C GLU A 48 -11.95 4.02 0.37
N GLY A 49 -10.69 3.65 0.58
CA GLY A 49 -9.63 4.51 1.10
C GLY A 49 -8.83 5.26 0.02
N PHE A 50 -9.41 5.53 -1.16
CA PHE A 50 -8.67 6.17 -2.25
C PHE A 50 -8.22 7.60 -1.89
N ALA A 51 -6.95 7.73 -1.50
CA ALA A 51 -6.31 8.98 -1.10
C ALA A 51 -4.83 8.99 -1.56
N PRO A 52 -4.56 8.97 -2.88
CA PRO A 52 -3.19 8.84 -3.40
C PRO A 52 -2.28 10.00 -3.01
N GLY A 53 -2.81 11.21 -2.77
CA GLY A 53 -2.01 12.36 -2.32
C GLY A 53 -1.53 12.20 -0.87
N GLU A 54 -2.37 11.67 0.01
CA GLU A 54 -2.00 11.38 1.39
C GLU A 54 -1.06 10.16 1.47
N LEU A 55 -1.30 9.15 0.64
CA LEU A 55 -0.41 7.98 0.52
C LEU A 55 1.02 8.33 0.05
N VAL A 56 1.22 9.45 -0.64
CA VAL A 56 2.56 9.94 -1.01
C VAL A 56 3.32 10.49 0.20
N GLU A 57 2.60 11.00 1.20
CA GLU A 57 3.18 11.66 2.38
C GLU A 57 3.38 10.70 3.57
N GLU A 58 2.88 9.47 3.48
CA GLU A 58 3.18 8.34 4.39
C GLU A 58 4.62 7.84 4.22
#